data_AF-A0A1H6RG82-F1
#
_entry.id   AF-A0A1H6RG82-F1
#
_cell.length_a   1.000
_cell.length_b   1.000
_cell.length_c   1.000
_cell.angle_alpha   90.00
_cell.angle_beta   90.00
_cell.angle_gamma   90.00
#
_symmetry.space_group_name_H-M   'P 1'
#
loop_
_entity.id
_entity.type
_entity.pdbx_description
1 polymer ?
#
loop_
_entity_poly.entity_id
_entity_poly.type
_entity_poly.pdbx_seq_one_letter_code
_entity_poly.pdbx_strand_id
1 'polypeptide(L)'
;MKKYLLFLIAILSVSLTSCSSDDDYCGNDFYRSKQLAPVYAFHPNDFRVYGLKGERFTVIKSEQEFQERVRGAQYYKGVIDFRYDELIIGQTYATGFNSIIDITPMYRESCGYGGENLLEVEINVNRGNLYTDFIVYHTVVPRTKSDRYSVLPTVRYRSR
;
A
#
# COMPACT_ATOMS: atom_id res chain seq x y z
N MET A 1 -35.50 -46.48 34.17
CA MET A 1 -35.06 -45.13 33.76
C MET A 1 -33.54 -45.16 33.56
N LYS A 2 -33.03 -45.37 32.34
CA LYS A 2 -31.59 -45.37 31.98
C LYS A 2 -31.39 -45.61 30.46
N LYS A 3 -32.13 -44.89 29.61
CA LYS A 3 -32.01 -45.06 28.13
C LYS A 3 -31.91 -43.75 27.34
N TYR A 4 -32.02 -42.59 27.99
CA TYR A 4 -32.01 -41.30 27.30
C TYR A 4 -30.68 -40.54 27.43
N LEU A 5 -29.69 -41.06 28.17
CA LEU A 5 -28.43 -40.35 28.40
C LEU A 5 -27.49 -40.36 27.19
N LEU A 6 -27.59 -41.36 26.31
CA LEU A 6 -26.71 -41.49 25.14
C LEU A 6 -27.07 -40.53 24.00
N PHE A 7 -28.31 -40.05 23.93
CA PHE A 7 -28.75 -39.12 22.89
C PHE A 7 -28.27 -37.68 23.15
N LEU A 8 -27.99 -37.32 24.40
CA LEU A 8 -27.55 -35.98 24.79
C LEU A 8 -26.05 -35.74 24.51
N ILE A 9 -25.23 -36.80 24.44
CA ILE A 9 -23.81 -36.69 24.12
C ILE A 9 -23.60 -36.48 22.62
N ALA A 10 -24.45 -37.06 21.78
CA ALA A 10 -24.35 -36.93 20.32
C ALA A 10 -24.65 -35.51 19.82
N ILE A 11 -25.48 -34.73 20.52
CA ILE A 11 -25.82 -33.35 20.14
C ILE A 11 -24.69 -32.38 20.51
N LEU A 12 -23.95 -32.64 21.60
CA LEU A 12 -22.79 -31.82 21.98
C LEU A 12 -21.58 -32.00 21.05
N SER A 13 -21.47 -33.14 20.38
CA SER A 13 -20.36 -33.43 19.44
C SER A 13 -20.51 -32.77 18.07
N VAL A 14 -21.70 -32.26 17.71
CA VAL A 14 -21.92 -31.57 16.41
C VAL A 14 -21.74 -30.05 16.52
N SER A 15 -21.71 -29.50 17.73
CA SER A 15 -21.47 -28.06 17.99
C SER A 15 -19.99 -27.66 18.11
N LEU A 16 -19.04 -28.60 17.95
CA LEU A 16 -17.60 -28.33 18.04
C LEU A 16 -16.87 -28.35 16.70
N THR A 17 -17.53 -28.65 15.58
CA THR A 17 -17.04 -28.24 14.26
C THR A 17 -17.44 -26.78 14.03
N SER A 18 -16.97 -25.90 14.91
CA SER A 18 -16.64 -24.54 14.51
C SER A 18 -15.50 -24.72 13.52
N CYS A 19 -15.84 -24.80 12.23
CA CYS A 19 -14.89 -24.47 11.20
C CYS A 19 -14.40 -23.05 11.53
N SER A 20 -13.22 -22.95 12.18
CA SER A 20 -12.37 -21.79 12.06
C SER A 20 -12.06 -21.73 10.56
N SER A 21 -12.95 -21.05 9.86
CA SER A 21 -12.64 -20.45 8.57
C SER A 21 -11.84 -19.19 8.90
N ASP A 22 -10.65 -19.38 9.49
CA ASP A 22 -9.57 -18.41 9.42
C ASP A 22 -8.95 -18.47 8.01
N ASP A 23 -9.78 -18.60 6.98
CA ASP A 23 -9.41 -18.21 5.63
C ASP A 23 -9.60 -16.68 5.60
N ASP A 24 -8.71 -16.00 6.32
CA ASP A 24 -8.32 -14.64 5.98
C ASP A 24 -7.97 -14.71 4.50
N TYR A 25 -8.90 -14.28 3.66
CA TYR A 25 -8.80 -14.24 2.19
C TYR A 25 -7.67 -13.29 1.83
N CYS A 26 -6.44 -13.76 1.98
CA CYS A 26 -5.28 -13.05 1.52
C CYS A 26 -5.18 -13.34 0.03
N GLY A 27 -5.66 -12.38 -0.77
CA GLY A 27 -5.52 -12.41 -2.21
C GLY A 27 -4.03 -12.40 -2.55
N ASN A 28 -3.51 -13.53 -3.02
CA ASN A 28 -2.14 -13.65 -3.54
C ASN A 28 -1.96 -12.92 -4.89
N ASP A 29 -3.00 -12.29 -5.40
CA ASP A 29 -2.99 -11.59 -6.67
C ASP A 29 -2.60 -10.12 -6.49
N PHE A 30 -1.99 -9.56 -7.52
CA PHE A 30 -1.74 -8.13 -7.57
C PHE A 30 -3.03 -7.39 -7.85
N TYR A 31 -3.25 -6.29 -7.13
CA TYR A 31 -4.31 -5.35 -7.41
C TYR A 31 -3.78 -3.93 -7.50
N ARG A 32 -4.48 -3.09 -8.25
CA ARG A 32 -4.14 -1.67 -8.33
C ARG A 32 -4.49 -1.00 -7.01
N SER A 33 -3.48 -0.50 -6.31
CA SER A 33 -3.69 0.17 -5.02
C SER A 33 -4.09 1.64 -5.19
N LYS A 34 -4.75 2.19 -4.17
CA LYS A 34 -5.38 3.51 -4.25
C LYS A 34 -4.33 4.61 -4.14
N GLN A 35 -4.43 5.62 -5.00
CA GLN A 35 -3.63 6.84 -4.89
C GLN A 35 -4.47 7.97 -4.30
N LEU A 36 -3.82 8.88 -3.56
CA LEU A 36 -4.44 10.14 -3.19
C LEU A 36 -4.70 10.98 -4.45
N ALA A 37 -5.87 11.59 -4.52
CA ALA A 37 -6.23 12.49 -5.61
C ALA A 37 -5.66 13.90 -5.34
N PRO A 38 -5.30 14.68 -6.37
CA PRO A 38 -4.92 16.07 -6.21
C PRO A 38 -6.02 16.89 -5.55
N VAL A 39 -5.63 17.84 -4.70
CA VAL A 39 -6.53 18.84 -4.14
C VAL A 39 -6.13 20.22 -4.66
N TYR A 40 -7.05 21.19 -4.57
CA TYR A 40 -6.89 22.54 -5.15
C TYR A 40 -5.53 23.21 -4.87
N ALA A 41 -4.92 22.93 -3.72
CA ALA A 41 -3.66 23.57 -3.29
C ALA A 41 -2.42 22.65 -3.36
N PHE A 42 -2.56 21.36 -3.69
CA PHE A 42 -1.45 20.42 -3.61
C PHE A 42 -1.63 19.15 -4.43
N HIS A 43 -0.61 18.80 -5.22
CA HIS A 43 -0.54 17.52 -5.92
C HIS A 43 0.27 16.51 -5.07
N PRO A 44 -0.20 15.28 -4.85
CA PRO A 44 0.47 14.35 -3.93
C PRO A 44 1.85 13.88 -4.42
N ASN A 45 2.12 13.94 -5.74
CA ASN A 45 3.47 13.74 -6.29
C ASN A 45 4.45 14.88 -5.93
N ASP A 46 4.00 15.95 -5.25
CA ASP A 46 4.87 17.00 -4.71
C ASP A 46 5.23 16.77 -3.23
N PHE A 47 4.79 15.64 -2.64
CA PHE A 47 5.16 15.30 -1.26
C PHE A 47 6.67 15.29 -1.08
N ARG A 48 7.12 15.79 0.08
CA ARG A 48 8.53 15.66 0.48
C ARG A 48 8.59 15.05 1.87
N VAL A 49 9.17 13.87 1.95
CA VAL A 49 9.35 13.14 3.21
C VAL A 49 10.65 13.60 3.86
N TYR A 50 10.59 14.13 5.08
CA TYR A 50 11.77 14.51 5.84
C TYR A 50 12.66 13.29 6.11
N GLY A 51 13.94 13.41 5.76
CA GLY A 51 14.94 12.36 5.94
C GLY A 51 14.98 11.30 4.83
N LEU A 52 14.07 11.31 3.85
CA LEU A 52 14.13 10.42 2.70
C LEU A 52 15.21 10.91 1.71
N LYS A 53 16.19 10.06 1.39
CA LYS A 53 17.34 10.40 0.54
C LYS A 53 17.60 9.29 -0.48
N GLY A 54 17.91 9.67 -1.71
CA GLY A 54 18.16 8.73 -2.81
C GLY A 54 16.89 8.01 -3.25
N GLU A 55 17.03 6.90 -3.96
CA GLU A 55 15.91 6.08 -4.42
C GLU A 55 15.42 5.17 -3.29
N ARG A 56 14.47 5.69 -2.51
CA ARG A 56 13.97 5.03 -1.29
C ARG A 56 12.48 5.29 -1.13
N PHE A 57 11.87 4.50 -0.26
CA PHE A 57 10.51 4.67 0.19
C PHE A 57 10.43 4.70 1.72
N THR A 58 9.28 5.13 2.22
CA THR A 58 8.90 5.01 3.63
C THR A 58 7.43 4.58 3.71
N VAL A 59 7.08 3.93 4.81
CA VAL A 59 5.71 3.56 5.14
C VAL A 59 5.27 4.45 6.29
N ILE A 60 4.20 5.20 6.08
CA ILE A 60 3.59 6.07 7.06
C ILE A 60 2.41 5.31 7.67
N LYS A 61 2.49 5.07 8.97
CA LYS A 61 1.56 4.20 9.71
C LYS A 61 0.63 4.99 10.61
N SER A 62 0.65 6.31 10.60
CA SER A 62 -0.31 7.10 11.38
C SER A 62 -0.50 8.49 10.81
N GLU A 63 -1.64 9.09 11.12
CA GLU A 63 -1.92 10.49 10.77
C GLU A 63 -0.89 11.42 11.39
N GLN A 64 -0.50 11.21 12.65
CA GLN A 64 0.51 12.04 13.32
C GLN A 64 1.84 11.99 12.57
N GLU A 65 2.32 10.78 12.26
CA GLU A 65 3.55 10.58 11.50
C GLU A 65 3.48 11.25 10.13
N PHE A 66 2.33 11.15 9.46
CA PHE A 66 2.11 11.79 8.16
C PHE A 66 2.27 13.32 8.27
N GLN A 67 1.59 13.93 9.23
CA GLN A 67 1.60 15.38 9.47
C GLN A 67 2.98 15.90 9.88
N GLU A 68 3.75 15.12 10.65
CA GLU A 68 5.07 15.51 11.13
C GLU A 68 6.17 15.33 10.08
N ARG A 69 6.13 14.23 9.32
CA ARG A 69 7.24 13.84 8.44
C ARG A 69 7.06 14.27 6.99
N VAL A 70 5.85 14.54 6.53
CA VAL A 70 5.58 14.74 5.10
C VAL A 70 5.10 16.16 4.81
N ARG A 71 5.92 16.93 4.10
CA ARG A 71 5.52 18.24 3.59
C ARG A 71 4.37 18.06 2.60
N GLY A 72 3.25 18.72 2.86
CA GLY A 72 2.02 18.62 2.09
C GLY A 72 0.93 17.78 2.76
N ALA A 73 1.25 17.06 3.84
CA ALA A 73 0.28 16.25 4.59
C ALA A 73 -0.88 17.07 5.15
N GLN A 74 -0.67 18.36 5.47
CA GLN A 74 -1.74 19.21 6.00
C GLN A 74 -2.96 19.33 5.07
N TYR A 75 -2.77 19.12 3.76
CA TYR A 75 -3.84 19.16 2.77
C TYR A 75 -4.67 17.87 2.70
N TYR A 76 -4.22 16.80 3.34
CA TYR A 76 -4.81 15.46 3.30
C TYR A 76 -5.25 14.97 4.69
N LYS A 77 -5.43 15.88 5.64
CA LYS A 77 -5.82 15.54 7.01
C LYS A 77 -7.16 14.79 7.02
N GLY A 78 -7.17 13.58 7.58
CA GLY A 78 -8.38 12.74 7.68
C GLY A 78 -8.86 12.15 6.35
N VAL A 79 -8.06 12.24 5.28
CA VAL A 79 -8.38 11.60 3.98
C VAL A 79 -8.07 10.11 4.00
N ILE A 80 -7.06 9.70 4.77
CA ILE A 80 -6.64 8.30 4.93
C ILE A 80 -7.15 7.80 6.27
N ASP A 81 -7.82 6.65 6.28
CA ASP A 81 -8.18 6.00 7.54
C ASP A 81 -7.02 5.13 8.02
N PHE A 82 -6.06 5.76 8.71
CA PHE A 82 -4.88 5.07 9.25
C PHE A 82 -5.21 3.98 10.29
N ARG A 83 -6.47 3.73 10.65
CA ARG A 83 -6.85 2.56 11.44
C ARG A 83 -6.82 1.28 10.61
N TYR A 84 -7.10 1.38 9.32
CA TYR A 84 -7.18 0.25 8.39
C TYR A 84 -6.12 0.31 7.28
N ASP A 85 -5.58 1.50 7.00
CA ASP A 85 -4.66 1.72 5.90
C ASP A 85 -3.27 2.20 6.37
N GLU A 86 -2.28 1.99 5.51
CA GLU A 86 -0.96 2.60 5.56
C GLU A 86 -0.69 3.38 4.26
N LEU A 87 0.16 4.40 4.33
CA LEU A 87 0.56 5.19 3.17
C LEU A 87 2.03 4.92 2.86
N ILE A 88 2.30 4.36 1.68
CA ILE A 88 3.65 4.21 1.16
C ILE A 88 3.96 5.45 0.32
N ILE A 89 5.08 6.11 0.60
CA ILE A 89 5.62 7.22 -0.22
C ILE A 89 7.05 6.88 -0.58
N GLY A 90 7.39 6.95 -1.86
CA GLY A 90 8.76 6.76 -2.32
C GLY A 90 9.14 7.73 -3.42
N GLN A 91 10.43 7.68 -3.77
CA GLN A 91 10.98 8.48 -4.84
C GLN A 91 11.97 7.65 -5.66
N THR A 92 11.97 7.82 -6.97
CA THR A 92 12.93 7.21 -7.92
C THR A 92 13.52 8.28 -8.81
N TYR A 93 14.79 8.14 -9.16
CA TYR A 93 15.49 9.14 -9.96
C TYR A 93 15.30 8.83 -11.44
N ALA A 94 14.85 9.82 -12.21
CA ALA A 94 14.69 9.70 -13.65
C ALA A 94 15.40 10.84 -14.38
N THR A 95 15.91 10.55 -15.58
CA THR A 95 16.61 11.53 -16.42
C THR A 95 16.06 11.48 -17.83
N GLY A 96 16.10 12.60 -18.54
CA GLY A 96 15.68 12.62 -19.94
C GLY A 96 14.19 12.37 -20.12
N PHE A 97 13.36 13.06 -19.34
CA PHE A 97 11.92 13.10 -19.55
C PHE A 97 11.38 14.54 -19.65
N ASN A 98 10.22 14.70 -20.27
CA ASN A 98 9.52 15.99 -20.42
C ASN A 98 8.33 16.12 -19.47
N SER A 99 7.64 15.02 -19.18
CA SER A 99 6.50 15.01 -18.26
C SER A 99 6.22 13.58 -17.79
N ILE A 100 5.58 13.47 -16.63
CA ILE A 100 4.99 12.21 -16.16
C ILE A 100 3.65 12.02 -16.91
N ILE A 101 3.41 10.82 -17.42
CA ILE A 101 2.15 10.43 -18.07
C ILE A 101 1.21 9.87 -16.99
N ASP A 102 1.67 8.83 -16.30
CA ASP A 102 0.96 8.19 -15.20
C ASP A 102 1.93 7.49 -14.25
N ILE A 103 1.44 7.23 -13.04
CA ILE A 103 2.10 6.42 -12.03
C ILE A 103 1.08 5.39 -11.57
N THR A 104 1.34 4.11 -11.85
CA THR A 104 0.42 3.01 -11.57
C THR A 104 1.04 2.07 -10.54
N PRO A 105 0.56 2.09 -9.28
CA PRO A 105 0.99 1.16 -8.25
C PRO A 105 0.16 -0.13 -8.30
N MET A 106 0.85 -1.27 -8.29
CA MET A 106 0.30 -2.62 -8.18
C MET A 106 0.82 -3.25 -6.90
N TYR A 107 -0.09 -3.59 -6.00
CA TYR A 107 0.23 -4.09 -4.68
C TYR A 107 -0.22 -5.54 -4.52
N ARG A 108 0.57 -6.31 -3.76
CA ARG A 108 0.26 -7.66 -3.31
C ARG A 108 0.62 -7.79 -1.84
N GLU A 109 -0.37 -8.13 -1.02
CA GLU A 109 -0.21 -8.40 0.41
C GLU A 109 0.52 -9.72 0.64
N SER A 110 1.27 -9.80 1.74
CA SER A 110 1.79 -11.06 2.25
C SER A 110 0.86 -11.70 3.28
N CYS A 111 0.50 -12.95 3.03
CA CYS A 111 -0.42 -13.72 3.88
C CYS A 111 0.22 -14.32 5.13
N GLY A 112 1.55 -14.20 5.29
CA GLY A 112 2.29 -14.82 6.38
C GLY A 112 3.06 -13.80 7.21
N TYR A 113 3.16 -14.04 8.52
CA TYR A 113 3.90 -13.20 9.48
C TYR A 113 5.39 -12.98 9.15
N GLY A 114 5.95 -13.73 8.20
CA GLY A 114 7.35 -13.58 7.75
C GLY A 114 7.51 -13.23 6.27
N GLY A 115 6.42 -13.15 5.51
CA GLY A 115 6.48 -12.82 4.10
C GLY A 115 6.53 -11.30 3.87
N GLU A 116 6.85 -10.90 2.65
CA GLU A 116 7.06 -9.50 2.31
C GLU A 116 5.93 -9.01 1.40
N ASN A 117 5.36 -7.85 1.75
CA ASN A 117 4.41 -7.16 0.89
C ASN A 117 5.15 -6.63 -0.34
N LEU A 118 4.56 -6.77 -1.52
CA LEU A 118 5.19 -6.33 -2.77
C LEU A 118 4.42 -5.17 -3.36
N LEU A 119 5.13 -4.09 -3.68
CA LEU A 119 4.61 -2.94 -4.39
C LEU A 119 5.44 -2.72 -5.66
N GLU A 120 4.83 -2.97 -6.81
CA GLU A 120 5.38 -2.62 -8.11
C GLU A 120 4.82 -1.26 -8.53
N VAL A 121 5.69 -0.31 -8.91
CA VAL A 121 5.24 1.03 -9.31
C VAL A 121 5.70 1.29 -10.74
N GLU A 122 4.78 1.26 -11.68
CA GLU A 122 5.07 1.64 -13.06
C GLU A 122 4.93 3.15 -13.23
N ILE A 123 6.00 3.82 -13.65
CA ILE A 123 6.04 5.27 -13.86
C ILE A 123 6.27 5.49 -15.35
N ASN A 124 5.21 5.80 -16.10
CA ASN A 124 5.38 6.13 -17.51
C ASN A 124 5.67 7.63 -17.65
N VAL A 125 6.71 7.94 -18.40
CA VAL A 125 7.13 9.31 -18.69
C VAL A 125 7.24 9.53 -20.19
N ASN A 126 6.98 10.76 -20.64
CA ASN A 126 7.31 11.18 -22.01
C ASN A 126 8.82 11.37 -22.12
N ARG A 127 9.46 10.63 -23.02
CA ARG A 127 10.90 10.80 -23.31
C ARG A 127 11.20 12.25 -23.72
N GLY A 128 12.32 12.79 -23.24
CA GLY A 128 12.73 14.15 -23.53
C GLY A 128 14.07 14.51 -22.91
N ASN A 129 14.36 15.81 -22.79
CA ASN A 129 15.66 16.28 -22.29
C ASN A 129 15.52 17.37 -21.21
N LEU A 130 14.29 17.67 -20.76
CA LEU A 130 14.00 18.82 -19.91
C LEU A 130 14.22 18.54 -18.43
N TYR A 131 13.82 17.36 -17.95
CA TYR A 131 13.83 17.02 -16.53
C TYR A 131 14.81 15.91 -16.21
N THR A 132 15.49 16.12 -15.08
CA THR A 132 16.40 15.18 -14.41
C THR A 132 16.19 15.39 -12.91
N ASP A 133 15.30 14.60 -12.32
CA ASP A 133 14.87 14.78 -10.93
C ASP A 133 14.27 13.49 -10.36
N PHE A 134 14.03 13.49 -9.05
CA PHE A 134 13.26 12.47 -8.37
C PHE A 134 11.76 12.59 -8.69
N ILE A 135 11.18 11.48 -9.15
CA ILE A 135 9.74 11.32 -9.28
C ILE A 135 9.23 10.70 -7.99
N VAL A 136 8.38 11.45 -7.28
CA VAL A 136 7.69 10.96 -6.08
C VAL A 136 6.46 10.17 -6.49
N TYR A 137 6.26 9.03 -5.85
CA TYR A 137 5.08 8.19 -5.98
C TYR A 137 4.53 7.85 -4.59
N HIS A 138 3.24 7.56 -4.54
CA HIS A 138 2.56 7.18 -3.31
C HIS A 138 1.45 6.18 -3.60
N THR A 139 1.09 5.42 -2.57
CA THR A 139 -0.09 4.56 -2.58
C THR A 139 -0.60 4.33 -1.17
N VAL A 140 -1.92 4.23 -1.03
CA VAL A 140 -2.61 3.76 0.16
C VAL A 140 -2.81 2.26 0.01
N VAL A 141 -2.44 1.50 1.03
CA VAL A 141 -2.54 0.04 1.09
C VAL A 141 -3.20 -0.35 2.41
N PRO A 142 -3.91 -1.49 2.48
CA PRO A 142 -4.43 -1.97 3.75
C PRO A 142 -3.28 -2.27 4.70
N ARG A 143 -3.53 -2.13 5.99
CA ARG A 143 -2.66 -2.65 7.03
C ARG A 143 -2.64 -4.17 6.95
N THR A 144 -1.44 -4.71 6.92
CA THR A 144 -1.22 -6.16 6.84
C THR A 144 -0.51 -6.64 8.11
N LYS A 145 -0.48 -7.96 8.30
CA LYS A 145 0.24 -8.58 9.43
C LYS A 145 1.76 -8.50 9.25
N SER A 146 2.25 -8.22 8.05
CA SER A 146 3.68 -8.05 7.76
C SER A 146 4.08 -6.58 7.70
N ASP A 147 5.15 -6.23 8.41
CA ASP A 147 5.75 -4.89 8.35
C ASP A 147 6.82 -4.76 7.25
N ARG A 148 7.06 -5.82 6.48
CA ARG A 148 8.09 -5.88 5.44
C ARG A 148 7.52 -5.51 4.09
N TYR A 149 8.27 -4.69 3.36
CA TYR A 149 7.87 -4.19 2.05
C TYR A 149 9.05 -4.26 1.08
N SER A 150 8.82 -4.88 -0.07
CA SER A 150 9.63 -4.74 -1.27
C SER A 150 8.94 -3.76 -2.21
N VAL A 151 9.60 -2.65 -2.55
CA VAL A 151 9.06 -1.63 -3.46
C VAL A 151 9.94 -1.55 -4.69
N LEU A 152 9.35 -1.81 -5.85
CA LEU A 152 10.01 -1.93 -7.15
C LEU A 152 9.50 -0.85 -8.11
N PRO A 153 10.04 0.38 -8.07
CA PRO A 153 9.71 1.40 -9.06
C PRO A 153 10.37 1.10 -10.40
N THR A 154 9.61 1.21 -11.48
CA THR A 154 10.08 1.03 -12.86
C THR A 154 9.69 2.24 -13.70
N VAL A 155 10.68 2.97 -14.21
CA VAL A 155 10.45 4.11 -15.11
C VAL A 155 10.42 3.63 -16.56
N ARG A 156 9.28 3.85 -17.25
CA ARG A 156 9.10 3.51 -18.66
C ARG A 156 9.01 4.77 -19.50
N TYR A 157 9.92 4.89 -20.46
CA TYR A 157 9.95 6.00 -21.41
C TYR A 157 9.06 5.69 -22.61
N ARG A 158 8.03 6.52 -22.80
CA ARG A 158 7.17 6.47 -23.99
C ARG A 158 7.62 7.55 -24.97
N SER A 159 7.72 7.16 -26.23
CA SER A 159 7.82 8.13 -27.33
C SER A 159 6.41 8.64 -27.62
N ARG A 160 6.28 9.96 -27.82
CA ARG A 160 5.04 10.54 -28.38
C ARG A 160 4.84 10.07 -29.82
#